data_AF-A0A2U3MWY3-F1
#
_entry.id   AF-A0A2U3MWY3-F1
#
_cell.length_a   1.000
_cell.length_b   1.000
_cell.length_c   1.000
_cell.angle_alpha   90.00
_cell.angle_beta   90.00
_cell.angle_gamma   90.00
#
_symmetry.space_group_name_H-M   'P 1'
#
loop_
_entity.id
_entity.type
_entity.pdbx_description
1 polymer ?
#
loop_
_entity_poly.entity_id
_entity_poly.type
_entity_poly.pdbx_seq_one_letter_code
_entity_poly.pdbx_strand_id
1 'polypeptide(L)'
;MEHINTTIIQDENYISKVEKQFLTPALKFHVQNVLGTTSERRHERYEYSAQLKICFSLLAAHYFLSHSKTFSESLLTYQKFFLHSDLSNRITVLDQNDLSLPPNRLLDRECKQVYHTEVLDISLNGYRIRWTGDTPRSLRTGEFILVSETINQKWKGAVVRWIKQASNKSLELGLEVLGQDVFACAVRLQADLQNMNYQPALFIQNCQLENNEYSLILPNLSIFKEKQNIQLRLADHEMKIRLEKALLITQSFIQFSFNLINSEQQLLIEDFIFDQSDHSSLGET
;
A
#
# COMPACT_ATOMS: atom_id res chain seq x y z
N MET A 1 17.06 -13.79 -20.06
CA MET A 1 16.53 -14.16 -18.72
C MET A 1 17.63 -14.53 -17.74
N GLU A 2 18.59 -15.38 -18.12
CA GLU A 2 19.69 -15.78 -17.23
C GLU A 2 20.45 -14.59 -16.63
N HIS A 3 20.81 -13.57 -17.42
CA HIS A 3 21.54 -12.38 -16.93
C HIS A 3 20.79 -11.57 -15.85
N ILE A 4 19.46 -11.47 -15.94
CA ILE A 4 18.66 -10.74 -14.94
C ILE A 4 18.50 -11.61 -13.68
N ASN A 5 18.34 -12.91 -13.85
CA ASN A 5 18.26 -13.84 -12.72
C ASN A 5 19.59 -13.95 -11.97
N THR A 6 20.73 -13.95 -12.67
CA THR A 6 22.07 -13.94 -12.05
C THR A 6 22.32 -12.63 -11.30
N THR A 7 21.88 -11.49 -11.81
CA THR A 7 22.00 -10.19 -11.10
C THR A 7 21.03 -10.01 -9.91
N ILE A 8 20.17 -10.99 -9.65
CA ILE A 8 19.32 -11.06 -8.45
C ILE A 8 19.86 -12.07 -7.43
N ILE A 9 20.44 -13.17 -7.91
CA ILE A 9 20.90 -14.30 -7.06
C ILE A 9 22.38 -14.14 -6.64
N GLN A 10 23.23 -13.54 -7.48
CA GLN A 10 24.68 -13.50 -7.26
C GLN A 10 25.20 -12.10 -6.96
N ASP A 11 26.22 -12.05 -6.09
CA ASP A 11 26.91 -10.86 -5.59
C ASP A 11 27.30 -9.85 -6.69
N GLU A 12 27.32 -8.57 -6.29
CA GLU A 12 27.51 -7.35 -7.08
C GLU A 12 28.74 -7.28 -8.02
N ASN A 13 29.54 -8.33 -8.12
CA ASN A 13 30.83 -8.37 -8.82
C ASN A 13 30.71 -8.43 -10.35
N TYR A 14 29.54 -8.76 -10.90
CA TYR A 14 29.32 -8.87 -12.35
C TYR A 14 28.36 -7.82 -12.94
N ILE A 15 28.05 -6.76 -12.19
CA ILE A 15 27.15 -5.68 -12.63
C ILE A 15 27.97 -4.47 -13.09
N SER A 16 27.74 -4.00 -14.32
CA SER A 16 28.40 -2.79 -14.82
C SER A 16 27.97 -1.55 -14.02
N LYS A 17 28.79 -0.48 -14.02
CA LYS A 17 28.45 0.78 -13.32
C LYS A 17 27.11 1.37 -13.78
N VAL A 18 26.77 1.21 -15.06
CA VAL A 18 25.49 1.67 -15.64
C VAL A 18 24.32 0.84 -15.10
N GLU A 19 24.47 -0.48 -15.05
CA GLU A 19 23.42 -1.34 -14.52
C GLU A 19 23.20 -1.14 -13.02
N LYS A 20 24.24 -0.90 -12.21
CA LYS A 20 24.04 -0.55 -10.78
C LYS A 20 23.19 0.72 -10.61
N GLN A 21 23.28 1.66 -11.55
CA GLN A 21 22.56 2.93 -11.47
C GLN A 21 21.11 2.82 -11.95
N PHE A 22 20.86 2.11 -13.05
CA PHE A 22 19.55 2.10 -13.70
C PHE A 22 18.74 0.82 -13.48
N LEU A 23 19.40 -0.31 -13.19
CA LEU A 23 18.76 -1.60 -12.95
C LEU A 23 18.26 -1.71 -11.49
N THR A 24 17.32 -0.83 -11.15
CA THR A 24 16.71 -0.77 -9.81
C THR A 24 16.04 -2.11 -9.47
N PRO A 25 15.88 -2.46 -8.18
CA PRO A 25 15.13 -3.66 -7.78
C PRO A 25 13.73 -3.74 -8.40
N ALA A 26 13.04 -2.59 -8.52
CA ALA A 26 11.75 -2.50 -9.19
C ALA A 26 11.84 -2.82 -10.68
N LEU A 27 12.86 -2.33 -11.39
CA LEU A 27 13.06 -2.64 -12.81
C LEU A 27 13.43 -4.11 -13.00
N LYS A 28 14.31 -4.67 -12.16
CA LYS A 28 14.67 -6.10 -12.19
C LYS A 28 13.43 -6.98 -12.02
N PHE A 29 12.63 -6.71 -10.99
CA PHE A 29 11.40 -7.44 -10.71
C PHE A 29 10.35 -7.26 -11.82
N HIS A 30 10.21 -6.03 -12.35
CA HIS A 30 9.31 -5.74 -13.45
C HIS A 30 9.68 -6.52 -14.72
N VAL A 31 10.96 -6.50 -15.12
CA VAL A 31 11.43 -7.23 -16.30
C VAL A 31 11.30 -8.74 -16.12
N GLN A 32 11.54 -9.26 -14.92
CA GLN A 32 11.28 -10.67 -14.61
C GLN A 32 9.80 -11.04 -14.71
N ASN A 33 8.89 -10.18 -14.23
CA ASN A 33 7.47 -10.45 -14.36
C ASN A 33 6.98 -10.37 -15.81
N VAL A 34 7.46 -9.38 -16.57
CA VAL A 34 7.07 -9.17 -17.97
C VAL A 34 7.63 -10.27 -18.89
N LEU A 35 8.87 -10.72 -18.65
CA LEU A 35 9.56 -11.67 -19.54
C LEU A 35 9.62 -13.11 -19.01
N GLY A 36 9.48 -13.33 -17.70
CA GLY A 36 9.70 -14.61 -17.04
C GLY A 36 8.45 -15.43 -16.78
N THR A 37 7.27 -14.80 -16.79
CA THR A 37 6.00 -15.52 -16.76
C THR A 37 5.06 -14.87 -17.76
N THR A 38 4.81 -15.55 -18.88
CA THR A 38 3.48 -15.48 -19.47
C THR A 38 2.57 -16.07 -18.40
N SER A 39 2.06 -15.24 -17.47
CA SER A 39 1.03 -15.71 -16.54
C SER A 39 -0.14 -16.13 -17.41
N GLU A 40 -0.28 -17.44 -17.66
CA GLU A 40 -1.47 -17.99 -18.28
C GLU A 40 -2.68 -17.48 -17.51
N ARG A 41 -3.75 -17.18 -18.24
CA ARG A 41 -5.00 -16.68 -17.68
C ARG A 41 -5.54 -17.69 -16.67
N ARG A 42 -5.48 -17.37 -15.38
CA ARG A 42 -5.88 -18.29 -14.28
C ARG A 42 -7.38 -18.27 -13.96
N HIS A 43 -8.08 -17.19 -14.31
CA HIS A 43 -9.50 -17.02 -14.01
C HIS A 43 -10.27 -16.55 -15.25
N GLU A 44 -11.45 -17.11 -15.45
CA GLU A 44 -12.40 -16.65 -16.47
C GLU A 44 -12.90 -15.23 -16.16
N ARG A 45 -13.32 -14.52 -17.20
CA ARG A 45 -13.83 -13.16 -17.12
C ARG A 45 -15.28 -13.11 -17.55
N TYR A 46 -16.05 -12.32 -16.82
CA TYR A 46 -17.46 -12.10 -17.07
C TYR A 46 -17.66 -10.63 -17.43
N GLU A 47 -18.43 -10.37 -18.49
CA GLU A 47 -18.87 -9.00 -18.79
C GLU A 47 -19.68 -8.48 -17.61
N TYR A 48 -19.26 -7.34 -17.08
CA TYR A 48 -19.85 -6.78 -15.88
C TYR A 48 -19.76 -5.26 -15.98
N SER A 49 -20.92 -4.64 -16.18
CA SER A 49 -21.06 -3.20 -16.28
C SER A 49 -21.39 -2.63 -14.92
N ALA A 50 -20.42 -1.97 -14.30
CA ALA A 50 -20.58 -1.25 -13.05
C ALA A 50 -19.76 0.04 -13.07
N GLN A 51 -20.02 0.92 -12.11
CA GLN A 51 -19.14 2.06 -11.85
C GLN A 51 -18.13 1.68 -10.77
N LEU A 52 -16.89 2.10 -10.95
CA LEU A 52 -15.82 1.90 -9.98
C LEU A 52 -15.28 3.27 -9.58
N LYS A 53 -15.19 3.51 -8.28
CA LYS A 53 -14.50 4.65 -7.70
C LYS A 53 -13.02 4.32 -7.56
N ILE A 54 -12.15 5.25 -7.93
CA ILE A 54 -10.70 5.07 -7.87
C ILE A 54 -10.04 6.27 -7.20
N CYS A 55 -9.13 5.99 -6.28
CA CYS A 55 -8.19 6.98 -5.73
C CYS A 55 -6.76 6.53 -6.01
N PHE A 56 -5.91 7.44 -6.46
CA PHE A 56 -4.53 7.13 -6.84
C PHE A 56 -3.54 7.55 -5.78
N SER A 57 -2.46 6.78 -5.64
CA SER A 57 -1.35 6.95 -4.70
C SER A 57 -1.58 6.40 -3.30
N LEU A 58 -0.47 5.96 -2.70
CA LEU A 58 -0.42 5.48 -1.32
C LEU A 58 -0.86 6.53 -0.31
N LEU A 59 -0.54 7.81 -0.55
CA LEU A 59 -0.92 8.91 0.35
C LEU A 59 -2.42 9.18 0.31
N ALA A 60 -3.02 9.19 -0.88
CA ALA A 60 -4.48 9.29 -1.03
C ALA A 60 -5.16 8.11 -0.35
N ALA A 61 -4.64 6.90 -0.56
CA ALA A 61 -5.16 5.70 0.07
C ALA A 61 -5.17 5.84 1.59
N HIS A 62 -4.04 6.26 2.17
CA HIS A 62 -3.93 6.51 3.60
C HIS A 62 -4.96 7.57 4.08
N TYR A 63 -5.17 8.65 3.33
CA TYR A 63 -6.14 9.70 3.68
C TYR A 63 -7.59 9.19 3.71
N PHE A 64 -8.02 8.43 2.70
CA PHE A 64 -9.38 7.89 2.64
C PHE A 64 -9.61 6.80 3.68
N LEU A 65 -8.63 5.93 3.92
CA LEU A 65 -8.70 4.89 4.96
C LEU A 65 -8.62 5.46 6.38
N SER A 66 -8.05 6.66 6.55
CA SER A 66 -7.99 7.37 7.84
C SER A 66 -9.16 8.32 8.06
N HIS A 67 -10.29 8.14 7.36
CA HIS A 67 -11.49 8.98 7.48
C HIS A 67 -11.21 10.47 7.22
N SER A 68 -10.51 10.78 6.12
CA SER A 68 -10.14 12.14 5.72
C SER A 68 -9.13 12.84 6.65
N LYS A 69 -8.35 12.08 7.40
CA LYS A 69 -7.19 12.60 8.14
C LYS A 69 -5.93 12.48 7.32
N THR A 70 -5.12 13.53 7.31
CA THR A 70 -3.76 13.46 6.78
C THR A 70 -2.89 12.52 7.63
N PHE A 71 -1.78 12.06 7.07
CA PHE A 71 -0.85 11.18 7.79
C PHE A 71 -0.36 11.78 9.12
N SER A 72 -0.07 13.09 9.14
CA SER A 72 0.36 13.78 10.36
C SER A 72 -0.75 13.83 11.41
N GLU A 73 -1.99 14.11 10.99
CA GLU A 73 -3.15 14.13 11.89
C GLU A 73 -3.48 12.74 12.44
N SER A 74 -3.39 11.69 11.61
CA SER A 74 -3.59 10.31 12.07
C SER A 74 -2.53 9.96 13.10
N LEU A 75 -1.25 10.27 12.85
CA LEU A 75 -0.15 9.98 13.78
C LEU A 75 -0.34 10.70 15.14
N LEU A 76 -0.72 11.97 15.11
CA LEU A 76 -0.98 12.76 16.33
C LEU A 76 -2.21 12.29 17.10
N THR A 77 -3.29 11.91 16.38
CA THR A 77 -4.51 11.38 17.00
C THR A 77 -4.18 10.20 17.89
N TYR A 78 -3.44 9.22 17.36
CA TYR A 78 -3.07 8.03 18.11
C TYR A 78 -2.02 8.30 19.20
N GLN A 79 -1.16 9.31 19.04
CA GLN A 79 -0.18 9.66 20.08
C GLN A 79 -0.86 10.20 21.35
N LYS A 80 -1.96 10.94 21.21
CA LYS A 80 -2.75 11.40 22.36
C LYS A 80 -3.32 10.23 23.16
N PHE A 81 -3.79 9.18 22.50
CA PHE A 81 -4.28 7.98 23.17
C PHE A 81 -3.17 7.28 23.98
N PHE A 82 -1.97 7.14 23.42
CA PHE A 82 -0.82 6.56 24.11
C PHE A 82 -0.36 7.38 25.34
N LEU A 83 -0.46 8.72 25.27
CA LEU A 83 -0.13 9.60 26.40
C LEU A 83 -1.19 9.58 27.50
N HIS A 84 -2.42 9.17 27.20
CA HIS A 84 -3.48 9.02 28.22
C HIS A 84 -3.41 7.67 28.94
N SER A 85 -2.79 6.64 28.36
CA SER A 85 -2.62 5.33 29.03
C SER A 85 -1.45 5.30 30.01
N ASP A 86 -0.39 6.08 29.79
CA ASP A 86 0.76 6.17 30.71
C ASP A 86 0.68 7.44 31.59
N LEU A 87 0.07 7.29 32.76
CA LEU A 87 0.06 8.31 33.80
C LEU A 87 1.44 8.39 34.48
N SER A 88 2.44 9.04 33.84
CA SER A 88 3.47 9.89 34.46
C SER A 88 4.71 10.12 33.57
N ASN A 89 5.05 11.41 33.40
CA ASN A 89 6.37 11.91 33.07
C ASN A 89 7.01 11.50 31.74
N ARG A 90 6.53 12.08 30.61
CA ARG A 90 7.38 12.65 29.54
C ARG A 90 6.65 13.76 28.78
N ILE A 91 6.39 14.87 29.46
CA ILE A 91 6.08 16.13 28.76
C ILE A 91 7.40 16.70 28.25
N THR A 92 7.82 16.23 27.07
CA THR A 92 8.51 17.12 26.13
C THR A 92 7.44 17.55 25.15
N VAL A 93 6.93 18.76 25.35
CA VAL A 93 6.17 19.48 24.33
C VAL A 93 7.08 19.55 23.12
N LEU A 94 6.85 18.69 22.13
CA LEU A 94 7.44 18.86 20.81
C LEU A 94 6.85 20.15 20.27
N ASP A 95 7.70 21.17 20.23
CA ASP A 95 7.41 22.47 19.66
C ASP A 95 6.84 22.25 18.24
N GLN A 96 5.72 22.90 17.94
CA GLN A 96 5.02 22.75 16.65
C GLN A 96 5.89 23.16 15.45
N ASN A 97 7.08 23.71 15.70
CA ASN A 97 8.03 24.20 14.73
C ASN A 97 9.01 23.14 14.19
N ASP A 98 9.22 22.01 14.88
CA ASP A 98 10.21 20.98 14.46
C ASP A 98 9.63 19.87 13.57
N LEU A 99 8.34 19.92 13.26
CA LEU A 99 7.72 19.09 12.21
C LEU A 99 7.88 19.74 10.83
N SER A 100 9.08 20.24 10.51
CA SER A 100 9.43 20.59 9.13
C SER A 100 9.52 19.31 8.29
N LEU A 101 8.36 18.75 7.96
CA LEU A 101 8.23 17.68 6.99
C LEU A 101 8.84 18.18 5.68
N PRO A 102 9.61 17.35 4.96
CA PRO A 102 10.03 17.72 3.62
C PRO A 102 8.77 18.07 2.80
N PRO A 103 8.79 19.17 2.01
CA PRO A 103 7.61 19.71 1.31
C PRO A 103 6.91 18.70 0.38
N ASN A 104 7.58 17.60 0.05
CA ASN A 104 7.08 16.48 -0.77
C ASN A 104 6.01 15.59 -0.09
N ARG A 105 5.52 15.93 1.12
CA ARG A 105 4.49 15.15 1.83
C ARG A 105 3.14 15.86 2.00
N LEU A 106 2.97 17.05 1.44
CA LEU A 106 1.66 17.70 1.38
C LEU A 106 0.77 16.94 0.39
N LEU A 107 -0.38 16.43 0.86
CA LEU A 107 -1.40 15.86 -0.02
C LEU A 107 -1.87 16.94 -1.00
N ASP A 108 -1.51 16.79 -2.28
CA ASP A 108 -2.00 17.66 -3.34
C ASP A 108 -3.53 17.56 -3.46
N ARG A 109 -4.17 18.61 -3.95
CA ARG A 109 -5.62 18.62 -4.20
C ARG A 109 -6.03 17.50 -5.16
N GLU A 110 -5.21 17.19 -6.15
CA GLU A 110 -5.42 16.09 -7.10
C GLU A 110 -5.41 14.71 -6.39
N CYS A 111 -4.59 14.53 -5.34
CA CYS A 111 -4.53 13.29 -4.56
C CYS A 111 -5.80 13.07 -3.71
N LYS A 112 -6.57 14.11 -3.41
CA LYS A 112 -7.84 13.99 -2.67
C LYS A 112 -9.04 13.75 -3.59
N GLN A 113 -8.83 13.65 -4.90
CA GLN A 113 -9.90 13.45 -5.86
C GLN A 113 -10.27 11.98 -5.99
N VAL A 114 -11.58 11.70 -5.96
CA VAL A 114 -12.16 10.41 -6.29
C VAL A 114 -12.61 10.42 -7.74
N TYR A 115 -12.07 9.50 -8.53
CA TYR A 115 -12.42 9.35 -9.94
C TYR A 115 -13.47 8.25 -10.11
N HIS A 116 -14.31 8.37 -11.13
CA HIS A 116 -15.34 7.38 -11.45
C HIS A 116 -15.05 6.83 -12.84
N THR A 117 -15.07 5.50 -12.97
CA THR A 117 -14.73 4.79 -14.20
C THR A 117 -15.72 3.66 -14.45
N GLU A 118 -15.87 3.24 -15.71
CA GLU A 118 -16.72 2.11 -16.07
C GLU A 118 -15.94 0.80 -16.00
N VAL A 119 -16.52 -0.23 -15.38
CA VAL A 119 -16.04 -1.61 -15.47
C VAL A 119 -16.57 -2.24 -16.76
N LEU A 120 -15.67 -2.90 -17.49
CA LEU A 120 -15.98 -3.63 -18.73
C LEU A 120 -16.14 -5.13 -18.45
N ASP A 121 -15.23 -5.69 -17.68
CA ASP A 121 -15.29 -7.06 -17.20
C ASP A 121 -14.59 -7.22 -15.86
N ILE A 122 -14.89 -8.34 -15.21
CA ILE A 122 -14.30 -8.74 -13.94
C ILE A 122 -13.78 -10.17 -14.00
N SER A 123 -12.80 -10.43 -13.14
CA SER A 123 -12.30 -11.75 -12.76
C SER A 123 -12.20 -11.79 -11.24
N LEU A 124 -11.87 -12.95 -10.64
CA LEU A 124 -11.84 -13.15 -9.19
C LEU A 124 -11.12 -12.01 -8.43
N ASN A 125 -9.95 -11.58 -8.92
CA ASN A 125 -9.10 -10.56 -8.27
C ASN A 125 -8.80 -9.38 -9.20
N GLY A 126 -9.62 -9.09 -10.21
CA GLY A 126 -9.24 -8.05 -11.15
C GLY A 126 -10.38 -7.48 -11.98
N TYR A 127 -10.22 -6.22 -12.33
CA TYR A 127 -11.15 -5.45 -13.16
C TYR A 127 -10.47 -5.09 -14.48
N ARG A 128 -11.22 -5.10 -15.58
CA ARG A 128 -10.89 -4.28 -16.74
C ARG A 128 -11.81 -3.07 -16.73
N ILE A 129 -11.22 -1.89 -16.76
CA ILE A 129 -11.98 -0.64 -16.74
C ILE A 129 -11.74 0.17 -18.01
N ARG A 130 -12.70 1.02 -18.35
CA ARG A 130 -12.58 2.07 -19.35
C ARG A 130 -12.47 3.41 -18.66
N TRP A 131 -11.33 4.06 -18.86
CA TRP A 131 -11.06 5.42 -18.44
C TRP A 131 -11.42 6.41 -19.55
N THR A 132 -12.20 7.42 -19.20
CA THR A 132 -12.58 8.52 -20.08
C THR A 132 -12.34 9.85 -19.38
N GLY A 133 -12.07 10.91 -20.16
CA GLY A 133 -11.80 12.24 -19.63
C GLY A 133 -10.31 12.48 -19.33
N ASP A 134 -10.06 13.50 -18.50
CA ASP A 134 -8.70 13.93 -18.17
C ASP A 134 -7.95 12.85 -17.39
N THR A 135 -6.72 12.59 -17.81
CA THR A 135 -5.86 11.57 -17.18
C THR A 135 -5.03 12.19 -16.07
N PRO A 136 -5.20 11.77 -14.81
CA PRO A 136 -4.44 12.34 -13.70
C PRO A 136 -2.97 11.94 -13.79
N ARG A 137 -2.09 12.78 -13.25
CA ARG A 137 -0.63 12.59 -13.36
C ARG A 137 -0.13 11.32 -12.67
N SER A 138 -0.90 10.85 -11.69
CA SER A 138 -0.68 9.64 -10.92
C SER A 138 -1.13 8.37 -11.64
N LEU A 139 -1.92 8.46 -12.73
CA LEU A 139 -2.34 7.27 -13.46
C LEU A 139 -1.17 6.65 -14.23
N ARG A 140 -0.57 5.60 -13.68
CA ARG A 140 0.58 4.89 -14.26
C ARG A 140 0.53 3.40 -13.95
N THR A 141 1.15 2.59 -14.80
CA THR A 141 1.39 1.17 -14.49
C THR A 141 2.20 1.02 -13.20
N GLY A 142 1.80 0.10 -12.34
CA GLY A 142 2.41 -0.13 -11.04
C GLY A 142 2.02 0.90 -9.97
N GLU A 143 1.04 1.77 -10.22
CA GLU A 143 0.52 2.67 -9.18
C GLU A 143 -0.38 1.90 -8.20
N PHE A 144 -0.20 2.14 -6.89
CA PHE A 144 -1.17 1.70 -5.88
C PHE A 144 -2.44 2.55 -5.96
N ILE A 145 -3.59 1.89 -5.93
CA ILE A 145 -4.89 2.54 -5.99
C ILE A 145 -5.83 1.94 -4.95
N LEU A 146 -6.78 2.74 -4.48
CA LEU A 146 -7.99 2.21 -3.85
C LEU A 146 -9.10 2.11 -4.87
N VAL A 147 -9.88 1.04 -4.79
CA VAL A 147 -11.06 0.81 -5.62
C VAL A 147 -12.29 0.49 -4.77
N SER A 148 -13.46 0.99 -5.17
CA SER A 148 -14.74 0.64 -4.53
C SER A 148 -15.87 0.69 -5.56
N GLU A 149 -16.77 -0.31 -5.59
CA GLU A 149 -17.84 -0.39 -6.60
C GLU A 149 -19.06 0.48 -6.22
N THR A 150 -19.25 0.83 -4.95
CA THR A 150 -20.39 1.65 -4.50
C THR A 150 -20.01 2.60 -3.38
N ILE A 151 -20.89 3.55 -3.03
CA ILE A 151 -20.65 4.49 -1.91
C ILE A 151 -20.52 3.75 -0.57
N ASN A 152 -21.23 2.64 -0.40
CA ASN A 152 -21.33 1.92 0.88
C ASN A 152 -20.41 0.70 0.96
N GLN A 153 -19.63 0.41 -0.09
CA GLN A 153 -18.66 -0.68 -0.06
C GLN A 153 -17.30 -0.19 0.43
N LYS A 154 -16.65 -1.06 1.23
CA LYS A 154 -15.28 -0.87 1.71
C LYS A 154 -14.31 -0.67 0.54
N TRP A 155 -13.31 0.18 0.78
CA TRP A 155 -12.20 0.35 -0.15
C TRP A 155 -11.34 -0.91 -0.20
N LYS A 156 -11.11 -1.42 -1.42
CA LYS A 156 -10.16 -2.49 -1.69
C LYS A 156 -8.85 -1.89 -2.18
N GLY A 157 -7.72 -2.51 -1.82
CA GLY A 157 -6.40 -2.12 -2.32
C GLY A 157 -6.09 -2.83 -3.63
N ALA A 158 -5.62 -2.10 -4.63
CA ALA A 158 -5.34 -2.65 -5.94
C ALA A 158 -4.11 -1.99 -6.59
N VAL A 159 -3.66 -2.56 -7.71
CA VAL A 159 -2.57 -2.05 -8.53
C VAL A 159 -2.97 -1.99 -10.00
N VAL A 160 -2.51 -0.94 -10.69
CA VAL A 160 -2.64 -0.82 -12.15
C VAL A 160 -1.61 -1.74 -12.81
N ARG A 161 -2.05 -2.82 -13.48
CA ARG A 161 -1.16 -3.80 -14.12
C ARG A 161 -0.75 -3.42 -15.53
N TRP A 162 -1.66 -2.81 -16.28
CA TRP A 162 -1.38 -2.34 -17.62
C TRP A 162 -2.34 -1.22 -17.99
N ILE A 163 -1.91 -0.39 -18.93
CA ILE A 163 -2.69 0.67 -19.55
C ILE A 163 -2.57 0.49 -21.06
N LYS A 164 -3.69 0.48 -21.75
CA LYS A 164 -3.78 0.36 -23.20
C LYS A 164 -4.58 1.52 -23.75
N GLN A 165 -4.07 2.19 -24.77
CA GLN A 165 -4.85 3.18 -25.48
C GLN A 165 -5.95 2.48 -26.30
N ALA A 166 -7.18 2.94 -26.14
CA ALA A 166 -8.34 2.49 -26.90
C ALA A 166 -8.76 3.57 -27.92
N SER A 167 -9.85 3.32 -28.65
CA SER A 167 -10.40 4.29 -29.61
C SER A 167 -10.92 5.56 -28.90
N ASN A 168 -11.02 6.65 -29.64
CA ASN A 168 -11.62 7.91 -29.19
C ASN A 168 -10.98 8.52 -27.93
N LYS A 169 -9.65 8.47 -27.80
CA LYS A 169 -8.89 9.00 -26.65
C LYS A 169 -9.26 8.38 -25.29
N SER A 170 -9.93 7.23 -25.29
CA SER A 170 -10.17 6.47 -24.05
C SER A 170 -8.97 5.56 -23.74
N LEU A 171 -8.83 5.18 -22.48
CA LEU A 171 -7.85 4.18 -22.04
C LEU A 171 -8.59 2.96 -21.51
N GLU A 172 -8.05 1.78 -21.77
CA GLU A 172 -8.39 0.56 -21.05
C GLU A 172 -7.31 0.26 -20.03
N LEU A 173 -7.69 -0.14 -18.83
CA LEU A 173 -6.76 -0.50 -17.78
C LEU A 173 -7.09 -1.87 -17.21
N GLY A 174 -6.06 -2.63 -16.90
CA GLY A 174 -6.17 -3.83 -16.08
C GLY A 174 -5.78 -3.53 -14.65
N LEU A 175 -6.71 -3.78 -13.73
CA LEU A 175 -6.49 -3.63 -12.29
C LEU A 175 -6.43 -5.01 -11.64
N GLU A 176 -5.55 -5.16 -10.66
CA GLU A 176 -5.49 -6.35 -9.80
C GLU A 176 -5.71 -5.94 -8.35
N VAL A 177 -6.68 -6.57 -7.70
CA VAL A 177 -6.97 -6.42 -6.27
C VAL A 177 -5.92 -7.18 -5.48
N LEU A 178 -5.19 -6.47 -4.62
CA LEU A 178 -4.17 -7.02 -3.74
C LEU A 178 -4.74 -7.47 -2.40
N GLY A 179 -5.83 -6.82 -1.96
CA GLY A 179 -6.58 -7.26 -0.79
C GLY A 179 -7.90 -6.52 -0.62
N GLN A 180 -8.82 -7.19 0.06
CA GLN A 180 -10.17 -6.69 0.30
C GLN A 180 -10.24 -5.79 1.53
N ASP A 181 -9.52 -6.16 2.59
CA ASP A 181 -9.42 -5.40 3.81
C ASP A 181 -8.07 -4.69 3.86
N VAL A 182 -8.14 -3.36 3.77
CA VAL A 182 -6.95 -2.50 3.73
C VAL A 182 -7.12 -1.40 4.77
N PHE A 183 -6.08 -1.20 5.58
CA PHE A 183 -6.10 -0.27 6.70
C PHE A 183 -4.89 0.65 6.63
N ALA A 184 -5.10 1.91 7.01
CA ALA A 184 -4.01 2.86 7.15
C ALA A 184 -3.16 2.51 8.37
N CYS A 185 -1.84 2.46 8.19
CA CYS A 185 -0.90 2.23 9.27
C CYS A 185 0.37 3.06 9.08
N ALA A 186 1.25 3.03 10.08
CA ALA A 186 2.51 3.75 10.03
C ALA A 186 3.67 2.83 10.37
N VAL A 187 4.81 3.02 9.74
CA VAL A 187 6.02 2.27 10.06
C VAL A 187 7.20 3.17 10.35
N ARG A 188 8.11 2.73 11.20
CA ARG A 188 9.41 3.40 11.41
C ARG A 188 10.54 2.40 11.50
N LEU A 189 11.74 2.85 11.13
CA LEU A 189 12.95 2.06 11.31
C LEU A 189 13.36 2.03 12.78
N GLN A 190 13.85 0.89 13.25
CA GLN A 190 14.26 0.73 14.66
C GLN A 190 15.45 1.64 15.03
N ALA A 191 16.33 1.97 14.08
CA ALA A 191 17.51 2.81 14.31
C ALA A 191 17.15 4.28 14.61
N ASP A 192 15.91 4.70 14.33
CA ASP A 192 15.44 6.05 14.56
C ASP A 192 14.69 6.15 15.90
N LEU A 193 15.44 6.05 17.00
CA LEU A 193 14.90 6.17 18.36
C LEU A 193 14.69 7.63 18.78
N GLN A 194 15.40 8.57 18.14
CA GLN A 194 15.39 9.99 18.48
C GLN A 194 14.42 10.78 17.61
N ASN A 195 14.28 10.43 16.32
CA ASN A 195 13.25 11.03 15.46
C ASN A 195 12.08 10.05 15.29
N MET A 196 10.88 10.50 15.63
CA MET A 196 9.62 9.78 15.37
C MET A 196 9.25 9.85 13.88
N ASN A 197 10.18 9.49 13.00
CA ASN A 197 10.05 9.62 11.55
C ASN A 197 9.25 8.46 10.95
N TYR A 198 7.97 8.40 11.32
CA TYR A 198 7.06 7.44 10.72
C TYR A 198 6.86 7.71 9.23
N GLN A 199 6.70 6.62 8.48
CA GLN A 199 6.30 6.59 7.09
C GLN A 199 4.88 6.05 6.97
N PRO A 200 4.06 6.60 6.06
CA PRO A 200 2.74 6.04 5.76
C PRO A 200 2.91 4.66 5.15
N ALA A 201 2.07 3.73 5.60
CA ALA A 201 2.00 2.36 5.13
C ALA A 201 0.53 1.94 5.06
N LEU A 202 0.25 0.83 4.39
CA LEU A 202 -1.05 0.18 4.47
C LEU A 202 -0.88 -1.25 4.93
N PHE A 203 -1.75 -1.68 5.85
CA PHE A 203 -1.88 -3.05 6.28
C PHE A 203 -2.96 -3.71 5.44
N ILE A 204 -2.65 -4.87 4.86
CA ILE A 204 -3.59 -5.67 4.07
C ILE A 204 -3.84 -6.97 4.81
N GLN A 205 -5.12 -7.31 4.95
CA GLN A 205 -5.57 -8.62 5.37
C GLN A 205 -6.25 -9.33 4.18
N ASN A 206 -5.79 -10.55 3.92
CA ASN A 206 -6.43 -11.46 2.98
C ASN A 206 -6.93 -12.68 3.75
N CYS A 207 -8.24 -12.77 3.94
CA CYS A 207 -8.88 -13.95 4.49
C CYS A 207 -8.95 -15.05 3.41
N GLN A 208 -8.21 -16.13 3.62
CA GLN A 208 -8.42 -17.39 2.91
C GLN A 208 -9.14 -18.37 3.85
N LEU A 209 -9.86 -19.34 3.28
CA LEU A 209 -10.78 -20.27 3.99
C LEU A 209 -10.23 -20.86 5.32
N GLU A 210 -8.91 -21.04 5.44
CA GLU A 210 -8.27 -21.64 6.61
C GLU A 210 -7.24 -20.75 7.33
N ASN A 211 -6.79 -19.65 6.72
CA ASN A 211 -5.76 -18.77 7.30
C ASN A 211 -5.90 -17.31 6.85
N ASN A 212 -5.66 -16.40 7.80
CA ASN A 212 -5.50 -14.98 7.50
C ASN A 212 -4.04 -14.70 7.12
N GLU A 213 -3.84 -14.18 5.91
CA GLU A 213 -2.54 -13.72 5.46
C GLU A 213 -2.46 -12.19 5.59
N TYR A 214 -1.42 -11.71 6.27
CA TYR A 214 -1.16 -10.29 6.44
C TYR A 214 0.02 -9.84 5.59
N SER A 215 -0.11 -8.65 5.02
CA SER A 215 0.99 -8.01 4.29
C SER A 215 1.00 -6.50 4.49
N LEU A 216 2.13 -5.88 4.19
CA LEU A 216 2.32 -4.44 4.29
C LEU A 216 2.66 -3.83 2.94
N ILE A 217 1.96 -2.76 2.59
CA ILE A 217 2.29 -1.89 1.47
C ILE A 217 3.11 -0.72 2.01
N LEU A 218 4.33 -0.61 1.52
CA LEU A 218 5.27 0.45 1.85
C LEU A 218 5.57 1.28 0.61
N PRO A 219 5.85 2.60 0.73
CA PRO A 219 6.35 3.36 -0.40
C PRO A 219 7.68 2.75 -0.86
N ASN A 220 7.94 2.73 -2.17
CA ASN A 220 9.16 2.17 -2.72
C ASN A 220 10.37 3.10 -2.43
N LEU A 221 10.88 3.00 -1.20
CA LEU A 221 12.04 3.71 -0.70
C LEU A 221 13.16 2.70 -0.42
N SER A 222 14.39 3.08 -0.75
CA SER A 222 15.60 2.23 -0.56
C SER A 222 15.91 1.87 0.89
N ILE A 223 15.24 2.53 1.85
CA ILE A 223 15.38 2.32 3.28
C ILE A 223 14.70 1.04 3.78
N PHE A 224 13.73 0.49 3.02
CA PHE A 224 13.00 -0.72 3.38
C PHE A 224 13.55 -1.92 2.60
N LYS A 225 13.96 -2.96 3.33
CA LYS A 225 14.55 -4.18 2.76
C LYS A 225 13.98 -5.42 3.43
N GLU A 226 14.05 -6.54 2.73
CA GLU A 226 13.77 -7.86 3.30
C GLU A 226 14.68 -8.15 4.50
N LYS A 227 14.18 -8.97 5.43
CA LYS A 227 14.83 -9.39 6.68
C LYS A 227 15.14 -8.25 7.66
N GLN A 228 14.57 -7.07 7.43
CA GLN A 228 14.75 -5.91 8.29
C GLN A 228 13.68 -5.85 9.37
N ASN A 229 14.10 -5.50 10.59
CA ASN A 229 13.19 -5.25 11.70
C ASN A 229 12.73 -3.78 11.68
N ILE A 230 11.42 -3.58 11.75
CA ILE A 230 10.78 -2.27 11.80
C ILE A 230 9.73 -2.25 12.91
N GLN A 231 9.33 -1.04 13.32
CA GLN A 231 8.17 -0.87 14.18
C GLN A 231 6.96 -0.60 13.30
N LEU A 232 5.91 -1.38 13.50
CA LEU A 232 4.59 -1.19 12.91
C LEU A 232 3.69 -0.53 13.95
N ARG A 233 2.99 0.51 13.54
CA ARG A 233 1.94 1.15 14.30
C ARG A 233 0.62 0.96 13.59
N LEU A 234 -0.29 0.25 14.24
CA LEU A 234 -1.64 -0.04 13.76
C LEU A 234 -2.62 0.58 14.75
N ALA A 235 -3.26 1.67 14.35
CA ALA A 235 -3.99 2.56 15.27
C ALA A 235 -3.16 2.95 16.51
N ASP A 236 -3.61 2.54 17.69
CA ASP A 236 -3.02 2.75 19.01
C ASP A 236 -2.01 1.66 19.42
N HIS A 237 -1.95 0.55 18.70
CA HIS A 237 -0.98 -0.52 18.94
C HIS A 237 0.35 -0.26 18.22
N GLU A 238 1.46 -0.42 18.95
CA GLU A 238 2.81 -0.43 18.37
C GLU A 238 3.46 -1.79 18.62
N MET A 239 3.96 -2.40 17.55
CA MET A 239 4.49 -3.76 17.58
C MET A 239 5.72 -3.88 16.69
N LYS A 240 6.61 -4.83 17.04
CA LYS A 240 7.85 -5.03 16.30
C LYS A 240 7.67 -6.17 15.31
N ILE A 241 7.97 -5.90 14.04
CA ILE A 241 7.84 -6.86 12.96
C ILE A 241 9.14 -7.01 12.19
N ARG A 242 9.27 -8.14 11.49
CA ARG A 242 10.34 -8.38 10.53
C ARG A 242 9.74 -8.48 9.13
N LEU A 243 10.21 -7.65 8.21
CA LEU A 243 9.87 -7.78 6.79
C LEU A 243 10.50 -9.09 6.27
N GLU A 244 9.72 -9.95 5.63
CA GLU A 244 10.18 -11.27 5.18
C GLU A 244 10.56 -11.24 3.70
N LYS A 245 9.54 -11.24 2.83
CA LYS A 245 9.69 -11.34 1.39
C LYS A 245 8.90 -10.22 0.71
N ALA A 246 9.50 -9.59 -0.29
CA ALA A 246 8.79 -8.72 -1.21
C ALA A 246 7.90 -9.57 -2.13
N LEU A 247 6.59 -9.48 -1.93
CA LEU A 247 5.57 -10.17 -2.72
C LEU A 247 5.37 -9.49 -4.07
N LEU A 248 5.42 -8.16 -4.08
CA LEU A 248 5.26 -7.33 -5.27
C LEU A 248 6.11 -6.06 -5.13
N ILE A 249 6.93 -5.77 -6.14
CA ILE A 249 7.71 -4.54 -6.24
C ILE A 249 7.24 -3.75 -7.46
N THR A 250 6.82 -2.51 -7.25
CA THR A 250 6.44 -1.59 -8.33
C THR A 250 7.26 -0.30 -8.23
N GLN A 251 7.06 0.64 -9.15
CA GLN A 251 7.68 1.96 -9.05
C GLN A 251 7.12 2.81 -7.90
N SER A 252 5.88 2.55 -7.44
CA SER A 252 5.21 3.38 -6.43
C SER A 252 5.24 2.77 -5.02
N PHE A 253 5.18 1.45 -4.92
CA PHE A 253 5.14 0.73 -3.63
C PHE A 253 5.85 -0.63 -3.68
N ILE A 254 6.11 -1.19 -2.50
CA ILE A 254 6.51 -2.57 -2.29
C ILE A 254 5.50 -3.22 -1.34
N GLN A 255 5.01 -4.41 -1.69
CA GLN A 255 4.24 -5.27 -0.80
C GLN A 255 5.17 -6.29 -0.15
N PHE A 256 5.19 -6.33 1.17
CA PHE A 256 5.97 -7.30 1.96
C PHE A 256 5.05 -8.24 2.72
N SER A 257 5.38 -9.52 2.74
CA SER A 257 4.99 -10.36 3.87
C SER A 257 5.85 -9.99 5.09
N PHE A 258 5.31 -10.17 6.28
CA PHE A 258 6.02 -9.90 7.51
C PHE A 258 5.67 -10.95 8.56
N ASN A 259 6.53 -11.08 9.57
CA ASN A 259 6.25 -11.84 10.77
C ASN A 259 6.36 -10.94 12.00
N LEU A 260 5.56 -11.23 13.02
CA LEU A 260 5.72 -10.63 14.33
C LEU A 260 7.00 -11.17 14.98
N ILE A 261 7.73 -10.28 15.67
CA ILE A 261 8.91 -10.71 16.44
C ILE A 261 8.48 -11.33 17.76
N ASN A 262 7.40 -10.84 18.35
CA ASN A 262 6.74 -11.47 19.49
C ASN A 262 5.38 -11.99 19.06
N SER A 263 5.20 -13.32 19.08
CA SER A 263 3.95 -13.99 18.72
C SER A 263 2.77 -13.61 19.62
N GLU A 264 3.00 -13.18 20.87
CA GLU A 264 1.93 -12.71 21.76
C GLU A 264 1.27 -11.43 21.25
N GLN A 265 1.97 -10.65 20.43
CA GLN A 265 1.42 -9.43 19.82
C GLN A 265 0.39 -9.73 18.72
N GLN A 266 0.18 -11.00 18.37
CA GLN A 266 -0.87 -11.41 17.42
C GLN A 266 -2.26 -10.99 17.89
N LEU A 267 -2.51 -11.01 19.20
CA LEU A 267 -3.77 -10.57 19.80
C LEU A 267 -4.07 -9.10 19.48
N LEU A 268 -3.04 -8.23 19.40
CA LEU A 268 -3.22 -6.82 19.05
C LEU A 268 -3.70 -6.62 17.60
N ILE A 269 -3.31 -7.53 16.69
CA ILE A 269 -3.82 -7.50 15.31
C ILE A 269 -5.28 -7.97 15.29
N GLU A 270 -5.61 -9.00 16.06
CA GLU A 270 -6.97 -9.55 16.15
C GLU A 270 -7.94 -8.53 16.77
N ASP A 271 -7.55 -7.88 17.87
CA ASP A 271 -8.31 -6.80 18.52
C ASP A 271 -8.54 -5.63 17.54
N PHE A 272 -7.49 -5.20 16.83
CA PHE A 272 -7.63 -4.16 15.81
C PHE A 272 -8.61 -4.55 14.70
N ILE A 273 -8.51 -5.77 14.16
CA ILE A 273 -9.39 -6.24 13.08
C ILE A 273 -10.84 -6.30 13.58
N PHE A 274 -11.04 -6.77 14.81
CA PHE A 274 -12.36 -6.81 15.44
C PHE A 274 -12.98 -5.40 15.53
N ASP A 275 -12.24 -4.42 16.03
CA ASP A 275 -12.68 -3.03 16.13
C ASP A 275 -13.05 -2.43 14.76
N GLN A 276 -12.27 -2.73 13.72
CA GLN A 276 -12.57 -2.27 12.36
C GLN A 276 -13.82 -2.95 11.76
N SER A 277 -14.11 -4.19 12.17
CA SER A 277 -15.30 -4.91 11.73
C SER A 277 -16.59 -4.31 12.32
N ASP A 278 -16.57 -3.95 13.61
CA ASP A 278 -17.68 -3.29 14.29
C ASP A 278 -17.93 -1.86 13.75
N HIS A 279 -16.88 -1.10 13.47
CA HIS A 279 -17.04 0.21 12.84
C HIS A 279 -17.66 0.14 11.44
N SER A 280 -17.50 -0.99 10.73
CA SER A 280 -18.11 -1.17 9.43
C SER A 280 -19.59 -1.58 9.48
N SER A 281 -20.07 -2.16 10.58
CA SER A 281 -21.48 -2.53 10.77
C SER A 281 -22.33 -1.37 11.31
N LEU A 282 -21.72 -0.43 12.03
CA LEU A 282 -22.39 0.78 12.55
C LEU A 282 -22.63 1.90 11.50
N GLY A 283 -22.10 1.76 10.29
CA GLY A 283 -22.31 2.71 9.18
C GLY A 283 -23.59 2.49 8.37
N GLU A 284 -24.46 1.55 8.78
CA GLU A 284 -25.66 1.13 8.04
C GLU A 284 -26.98 1.81 8.46
N THR A 285 -26.95 2.92 9.22
CA THR A 285 -28.17 3.67 9.58
C THR A 285 -28.22 5.08 9.02
#